data_AF-A0A7G5EKI3-F1
#
_entry.id   AF-A0A7G5EKI3-F1
#
_cell.length_a   1.000
_cell.length_b   1.000
_cell.length_c   1.000
_cell.angle_alpha   90.00
_cell.angle_beta   90.00
_cell.angle_gamma   90.00
#
_symmetry.space_group_name_H-M   'P 1'
#
loop_
_entity.id
_entity.type
_entity.pdbx_description
1 polymer ?
#
loop_
_entity_poly.entity_id
_entity_poly.type
_entity_poly.pdbx_seq_one_letter_code
_entity_poly.pdbx_strand_id
1 'polypeptide(L)'
;MLDYLDFDTSDDGEGCTSLDAMAYAKAAHWPALLTEVTQLLAWCSNAFGTPGPLEDGHAWDLDLQLQSDAGDALDVQWDARGRLLLAPDAAQHSALQLSLTLSGPDPFAQQVLQQFVGESP
;
A
#
# COMPACT_ATOMS: atom_id res chain seq x y z
N MET A 1 10.58 5.03 8.36
CA MET A 1 10.18 3.82 9.08
C MET A 1 8.71 3.94 9.37
N LEU A 2 7.94 2.97 8.91
CA LEU A 2 6.50 2.89 9.10
C LEU A 2 6.23 2.08 10.37
N ASP A 3 5.31 2.54 11.22
CA ASP A 3 5.05 1.95 12.54
C ASP A 3 3.92 0.91 12.50
N TYR A 4 2.99 1.05 11.54
CA TYR A 4 1.81 0.18 11.45
C TYR A 4 1.86 -0.84 10.31
N LEU A 5 2.54 -0.52 9.21
CA LEU A 5 2.64 -1.40 8.05
C LEU A 5 3.81 -2.38 8.22
N ASP A 6 3.46 -3.67 8.26
CA ASP A 6 4.42 -4.77 8.19
C ASP A 6 4.63 -5.13 6.72
N PHE A 7 5.85 -5.02 6.21
CA PHE A 7 6.19 -5.31 4.82
C PHE A 7 6.86 -6.67 4.71
N ASP A 8 6.43 -7.44 3.72
CA ASP A 8 7.07 -8.64 3.21
C ASP A 8 7.38 -8.45 1.73
N THR A 9 8.43 -9.10 1.26
CA THR A 9 8.83 -9.06 -0.15
C THR A 9 8.77 -10.45 -0.74
N SER A 10 8.01 -10.61 -1.82
CA SER A 10 7.99 -11.84 -2.58
C SER A 10 8.56 -11.60 -3.97
N ASP A 11 9.66 -12.29 -4.29
CA ASP A 11 10.19 -12.37 -5.64
C ASP A 11 9.33 -13.32 -6.47
N ASP A 12 8.80 -12.85 -7.59
CA ASP A 12 8.03 -13.68 -8.52
C ASP A 12 8.95 -14.47 -9.48
N GLY A 13 10.26 -14.17 -9.49
CA GLY A 13 11.27 -14.88 -10.29
C GLY A 13 11.34 -14.44 -11.76
N GLU A 14 10.45 -13.53 -12.19
CA GLU A 14 10.41 -12.95 -13.54
C GLU A 14 10.99 -11.51 -13.61
N GLY A 15 11.73 -11.08 -12.58
CA GLY A 15 12.31 -9.73 -12.50
C GLY A 15 11.32 -8.64 -12.05
N CYS A 16 10.19 -9.07 -11.49
CA CYS A 16 9.28 -8.23 -10.73
C CYS A 16 9.24 -8.72 -9.28
N THR A 17 9.25 -7.77 -8.36
CA THR A 17 9.09 -8.03 -6.92
C THR A 17 7.76 -7.46 -6.48
N SER A 18 7.01 -8.26 -5.75
CA SER A 18 5.81 -7.82 -5.05
C SER A 18 6.16 -7.48 -3.61
N LEU A 19 5.76 -6.28 -3.19
CA LEU A 19 5.83 -5.82 -1.82
C LEU A 19 4.44 -5.93 -1.23
N ASP A 20 4.26 -6.89 -0.35
CA ASP A 20 3.02 -7.11 0.37
C ASP A 20 3.14 -6.44 1.73
N ALA A 21 2.22 -5.54 2.06
CA ALA A 21 2.18 -4.95 3.37
C ALA A 21 0.82 -5.09 4.03
N MET A 22 0.82 -5.46 5.30
CA MET A 22 -0.39 -5.67 6.07
C MET A 22 -0.37 -4.85 7.35
N ALA A 23 -1.50 -4.23 7.66
CA ALA A 23 -1.69 -3.48 8.89
C ALA A 23 -3.06 -3.78 9.48
N TYR A 24 -3.10 -4.05 10.78
CA TYR A 24 -4.34 -4.14 11.55
C TYR A 24 -4.40 -2.97 12.52
N ALA A 25 -5.37 -2.08 12.33
CA ALA A 25 -5.52 -0.87 13.13
C ALA A 25 -6.94 -0.72 13.66
N LYS A 26 -7.05 -0.31 14.93
CA LYS A 26 -8.32 0.13 15.52
C LYS A 26 -8.72 1.47 14.91
N ALA A 27 -10.01 1.81 14.96
CA ALA A 27 -10.55 3.07 14.46
C ALA A 27 -9.79 4.31 14.95
N ALA A 28 -9.27 4.28 16.18
CA ALA A 28 -8.46 5.38 16.76
C ALA A 28 -7.09 5.56 16.08
N HIS A 29 -6.48 4.50 15.54
CA HIS A 29 -5.19 4.53 14.85
C HIS A 29 -5.34 4.55 13.33
N TRP A 30 -6.55 4.31 12.81
CA TRP A 30 -6.86 4.40 11.39
C TRP A 30 -6.37 5.68 10.70
N PRO A 31 -6.61 6.90 11.23
CA PRO A 31 -6.09 8.11 10.59
C PRO A 31 -4.55 8.18 10.55
N ALA A 32 -3.86 7.57 11.52
CA ALA A 32 -2.40 7.49 11.50
C ALA A 32 -1.91 6.52 10.40
N LEU A 33 -2.50 5.32 10.32
CA LEU A 33 -2.22 4.36 9.26
C LEU A 33 -2.52 4.92 7.87
N LEU A 34 -3.65 5.60 7.69
CA LEU A 34 -3.99 6.27 6.42
C LEU A 34 -2.93 7.30 6.02
N THR A 35 -2.40 8.04 6.98
CA THR A 35 -1.36 9.05 6.75
C THR A 35 -0.07 8.40 6.27
N GLU A 36 0.30 7.27 6.84
CA GLU A 36 1.46 6.46 6.43
C GLU A 36 1.31 5.91 5.01
N VAL A 37 0.19 5.24 4.73
CA VAL A 37 -0.13 4.71 3.40
C VAL A 37 -0.16 5.84 2.36
N THR A 38 -0.76 6.97 2.69
CA THR A 38 -0.82 8.13 1.79
C THR A 38 0.58 8.67 1.48
N GLN A 39 1.48 8.74 2.46
CA GLN A 39 2.85 9.17 2.24
C GLN A 39 3.62 8.21 1.34
N LEU A 40 3.48 6.90 1.57
CA LEU A 40 4.05 5.84 0.73
C LEU A 40 3.58 5.98 -0.72
N LEU A 41 2.27 5.97 -0.95
CA LEU A 41 1.68 6.01 -2.28
C LEU A 41 1.93 7.34 -3.00
N ALA A 42 1.93 8.45 -2.28
CA ALA A 42 2.27 9.76 -2.85
C ALA A 42 3.74 9.82 -3.28
N TRP A 43 4.65 9.23 -2.50
CA TRP A 43 6.06 9.15 -2.85
C TRP A 43 6.26 8.25 -4.08
N CYS A 44 5.67 7.05 -4.11
CA CYS A 44 5.71 6.16 -5.27
C CYS A 44 5.15 6.86 -6.52
N SER A 45 4.02 7.53 -6.38
CA SER A 45 3.39 8.27 -7.48
C SER A 45 4.27 9.39 -8.02
N ASN A 46 5.04 10.04 -7.15
CA ASN A 46 5.98 11.10 -7.54
C ASN A 46 7.25 10.56 -8.21
N ALA A 47 7.77 9.42 -7.74
CA ALA A 47 9.00 8.83 -8.25
C ALA A 47 8.80 8.01 -9.54
N PHE A 48 7.69 7.27 -9.64
CA PHE A 48 7.44 6.29 -10.70
C PHE A 48 6.20 6.60 -11.56
N GLY A 49 5.42 7.62 -11.20
CA GLY A 49 4.16 7.97 -11.88
C GLY A 49 2.95 7.27 -11.26
N THR A 50 1.78 7.48 -11.85
CA THR A 50 0.50 6.93 -11.34
C THR A 50 0.53 5.40 -11.30
N PRO A 51 0.02 4.77 -10.23
CA PRO A 51 -0.13 3.31 -10.21
C PRO A 51 -1.14 2.85 -11.26
N GLY A 52 -0.92 1.64 -11.78
CA GLY A 52 -1.89 0.95 -12.62
C GLY A 52 -1.38 -0.43 -13.05
N PRO A 53 -2.23 -1.19 -13.74
CA PRO A 53 -1.89 -2.55 -14.16
C PRO A 53 -0.64 -2.54 -15.04
N LEU A 54 0.33 -3.37 -14.68
CA LEU A 54 1.58 -3.55 -15.44
C LEU A 54 1.30 -3.95 -16.89
N GLU A 55 0.24 -4.74 -17.13
CA GLU A 55 -0.21 -5.15 -18.47
C GLU A 55 -0.61 -3.97 -19.37
N ASP A 56 -1.04 -2.85 -18.78
CA ASP A 56 -1.39 -1.62 -19.51
C ASP A 56 -0.15 -0.72 -19.75
N GLY A 57 1.03 -1.16 -19.31
CA GLY A 57 2.30 -0.44 -19.48
C GLY A 57 2.62 0.54 -18.35
N HIS A 58 1.98 0.41 -17.19
CA HIS A 58 2.33 1.17 -15.99
C HIS A 58 3.65 0.70 -15.41
N ALA A 59 4.34 1.60 -14.68
CA ALA A 59 5.63 1.29 -14.08
C ALA A 59 5.51 0.42 -12.81
N TRP A 60 4.38 0.48 -12.13
CA TRP A 60 4.06 -0.27 -10.92
C TRP A 60 2.55 -0.40 -10.78
N ASP A 61 2.12 -1.52 -10.22
CA ASP A 61 0.74 -1.84 -9.87
C ASP A 61 0.51 -1.68 -8.37
N LEU A 62 -0.74 -1.35 -8.02
CA LEU A 62 -1.20 -1.15 -6.66
C LEU A 62 -2.52 -1.90 -6.48
N ASP A 63 -2.50 -2.92 -5.62
CA ASP A 63 -3.71 -3.53 -5.08
C ASP A 63 -3.93 -3.08 -3.65
N LEU A 64 -5.17 -2.76 -3.32
CA LEU A 64 -5.58 -2.35 -1.98
C LEU A 64 -6.80 -3.16 -1.56
N GLN A 65 -6.68 -3.84 -0.43
CA GLN A 65 -7.77 -4.61 0.15
C GLN A 65 -8.02 -4.11 1.57
N LEU A 66 -9.27 -3.77 1.86
CA LEU A 66 -9.71 -3.37 3.19
C LEU A 66 -10.71 -4.39 3.71
N GLN A 67 -10.51 -4.86 4.93
CA GLN A 67 -11.40 -5.79 5.59
C GLN A 67 -11.76 -5.27 6.98
N SER A 68 -13.00 -5.48 7.38
CA SER A 68 -13.45 -5.21 8.75
C SER A 68 -12.99 -6.30 9.71
N ASP A 69 -13.05 -6.00 11.02
CA ASP A 69 -12.84 -6.99 12.09
C ASP A 69 -13.77 -8.23 11.96
N ALA A 70 -14.93 -8.07 11.31
CA ALA A 70 -15.87 -9.15 11.05
C ALA A 70 -15.52 -9.99 9.80
N GLY A 71 -14.48 -9.61 9.04
CA GLY A 71 -14.09 -10.25 7.78
C GLY A 71 -14.89 -9.79 6.55
N ASP A 72 -15.67 -8.71 6.67
CA ASP A 72 -16.36 -8.11 5.52
C ASP A 72 -15.40 -7.28 4.68
N ALA A 73 -15.42 -7.45 3.36
CA ALA A 73 -14.58 -6.73 2.42
C ALA A 73 -15.17 -5.34 2.14
N LEU A 74 -14.39 -4.30 2.46
CA LEU A 74 -14.79 -2.91 2.34
C LEU A 74 -14.19 -2.27 1.09
N ASP A 75 -14.90 -1.29 0.55
CA ASP A 75 -14.41 -0.48 -0.56
C ASP A 75 -13.24 0.40 -0.08
N VAL A 76 -12.11 0.29 -0.78
CA VAL A 76 -10.93 1.12 -0.59
C VAL A 76 -10.28 1.41 -1.94
N GLN A 77 -9.93 2.67 -2.18
CA GLN A 77 -9.32 3.10 -3.44
C GLN A 77 -8.30 4.20 -3.20
N TRP A 78 -7.19 4.18 -3.94
CA TRP A 78 -6.24 5.28 -3.96
C TRP A 78 -6.62 6.30 -5.04
N ASP A 79 -6.89 7.54 -4.64
CA ASP A 79 -7.04 8.65 -5.58
C ASP A 79 -5.68 9.32 -5.80
N ALA A 80 -4.98 8.95 -6.87
CA ALA A 80 -3.69 9.56 -7.21
C ALA A 80 -3.79 11.07 -7.52
N ARG A 81 -4.95 11.57 -7.94
CA ARG A 81 -5.15 13.00 -8.25
C ARG A 81 -5.18 13.85 -6.99
N GLY A 82 -5.99 13.44 -6.02
CA GLY A 82 -6.11 14.07 -4.70
C GLY A 82 -5.03 13.65 -3.72
N ARG A 83 -4.29 12.57 -4.01
CA ARG A 83 -3.32 11.91 -3.12
C ARG A 83 -3.96 11.57 -1.78
N LEU A 84 -5.04 10.80 -1.85
CA LEU A 84 -5.83 10.41 -0.68
C LEU A 84 -6.36 8.98 -0.85
N LEU A 85 -6.38 8.22 0.24
CA LEU A 85 -7.09 6.95 0.31
C LEU A 85 -8.58 7.20 0.58
N LEU A 86 -9.44 6.71 -0.32
CA LEU A 86 -10.88 6.74 -0.19
C LEU A 86 -11.34 5.41 0.41
N ALA A 87 -11.87 5.45 1.63
CA ALA A 87 -12.43 4.29 2.31
C ALA A 87 -13.72 4.71 3.05
N PRO A 88 -14.86 4.81 2.34
CA PRO A 88 -16.07 5.42 2.86
C PRO A 88 -16.65 4.67 4.07
N ASP A 89 -16.51 3.34 4.10
CA ASP A 89 -17.08 2.49 5.15
C ASP A 89 -16.16 2.36 6.38
N ALA A 90 -14.89 2.75 6.26
CA ALA A 90 -13.87 2.55 7.30
C ALA A 90 -14.26 3.16 8.65
N ALA A 91 -14.89 4.34 8.65
CA ALA A 91 -15.30 5.03 9.89
C ALA A 91 -16.42 4.31 10.66
N GLN A 92 -17.11 3.35 10.04
CA GLN A 92 -18.23 2.62 10.65
C GLN A 92 -17.75 1.40 11.47
N HIS A 93 -16.48 1.00 11.31
CA HIS A 93 -15.91 -0.17 11.95
C HIS A 93 -15.03 0.19 13.14
N SER A 94 -14.96 -0.73 14.11
CA SER A 94 -14.13 -0.54 15.32
C SER A 94 -12.65 -0.87 15.09
N ALA A 95 -12.38 -1.78 14.14
CA ALA A 95 -11.04 -2.13 13.69
C ALA A 95 -11.10 -2.60 12.23
N LEU A 96 -9.98 -2.42 11.54
CA LEU A 96 -9.82 -2.65 10.12
C LEU A 96 -8.47 -3.31 9.86
N GLN A 97 -8.46 -4.23 8.92
CA GLN A 97 -7.25 -4.79 8.34
C GLN A 97 -7.08 -4.21 6.93
N LEU A 98 -5.99 -3.50 6.72
CA LEU A 98 -5.57 -3.04 5.40
C LEU A 98 -4.45 -3.95 4.91
N SER A 99 -4.64 -4.47 3.70
CA SER A 99 -3.60 -5.14 2.93
C SER A 99 -3.32 -4.29 1.70
N LEU A 100 -2.05 -4.05 1.41
CA LEU A 100 -1.61 -3.38 0.19
C LEU A 100 -0.56 -4.24 -0.48
N THR A 101 -0.64 -4.35 -1.79
CA THR A 101 0.37 -5.04 -2.59
C THR A 101 0.87 -4.08 -3.66
N LEU A 102 2.18 -3.88 -3.69
CA LEU A 102 2.85 -3.07 -4.70
C LEU A 102 3.68 -4.01 -5.58
N SER A 103 3.32 -4.13 -6.85
CA SER A 103 4.07 -4.96 -7.78
C SER A 103 4.79 -4.10 -8.79
N GLY A 104 6.08 -4.34 -8.99
CA GLY A 104 6.88 -3.57 -9.93
C GLY A 104 8.25 -4.21 -10.17
N PRO A 105 9.08 -3.59 -11.02
CA PRO A 105 10.42 -4.09 -11.31
C PRO A 105 11.31 -4.04 -10.05
N ASP A 106 12.33 -4.89 -9.95
CA ASP A 106 13.28 -4.93 -8.81
C ASP A 106 13.72 -3.55 -8.28
N PRO A 107 14.18 -2.59 -9.13
CA PRO A 107 14.59 -1.27 -8.64
C PRO A 107 13.45 -0.48 -7.98
N PHE A 108 12.20 -0.67 -8.39
CA PHE A 108 11.06 -0.04 -7.72
C PHE A 108 10.92 -0.56 -6.29
N ALA A 109 10.89 -1.88 -6.12
CA ALA A 109 10.72 -2.51 -4.81
C ALA A 109 11.87 -2.16 -3.86
N GLN A 110 13.10 -2.23 -4.34
CA GLN A 110 14.30 -1.86 -3.58
C GLN A 110 14.28 -0.41 -3.08
N GLN A 111 13.84 0.53 -3.91
CA GLN A 111 13.77 1.94 -3.53
C GLN A 111 12.70 2.19 -2.46
N VAL A 112 11.55 1.52 -2.55
CA VAL A 112 10.50 1.59 -1.52
C VAL A 112 11.00 1.05 -0.18
N LEU A 113 11.62 -0.13 -0.19
CA LEU A 113 12.19 -0.73 1.03
C LEU A 113 13.23 0.18 1.68
N GLN A 114 14.17 0.72 0.91
CA GLN A 114 15.19 1.62 1.45
C GLN A 114 14.61 2.90 2.04
N GLN A 115 13.57 3.44 1.42
CA GLN A 115 12.94 4.68 1.87
C GLN A 115 12.08 4.49 3.12
N PHE A 116 11.36 3.35 3.23
CA PHE A 116 10.32 3.16 4.24
C PHE A 116 10.63 2.10 5.29
N VAL A 117 11.33 1.02 4.93
CA VAL A 117 11.69 -0.10 5.83
C VAL A 117 13.11 0.07 6.36
N GLY A 118 14.01 0.65 5.58
CA GLY A 118 15.41 0.87 5.95
C GLY A 118 16.30 -0.37 5.80
N GLU A 119 15.80 -1.42 5.15
CA GLU A 119 16.62 -2.56 4.74
C GLU A 119 17.43 -2.14 3.51
N SER A 120 18.70 -1.80 3.76
CA SER A 120 19.72 -1.80 2.71
C SER A 120 20.15 -3.25 2.47
N PRO A 121 20.34 -3.68 1.20
CA PRO A 121 20.95 -4.98 0.91
C PRO A 121 22.36 -5.11 1.51
#